data_AF-A0A1I0KIG3-F1
#
_entry.id   AF-A0A1I0KIG3-F1
#
_cell.length_a   1.000
_cell.length_b   1.000
_cell.length_c   1.000
_cell.angle_alpha   90.00
_cell.angle_beta   90.00
_cell.angle_gamma   90.00
#
_symmetry.space_group_name_H-M   'P 1'
#
loop_
_entity.id
_entity.type
_entity.pdbx_description
1 polymer ?
#
loop_
_entity_poly.entity_id
_entity_poly.type
_entity_poly.pdbx_seq_one_letter_code
_entity_poly.pdbx_strand_id
1 'polypeptide(L)'
;MYLKHVESHGPPFVVAFFETPGEAESWLQNHPHPPDPARILIGDRSHDVVHDRETNIRRLPRNRDIHDYLAELKQVEPPVAIASFATREEATAWLWEQPEPATHAWVSIAGGLYLAAYYPNIGHRTLYPLSMIEDADASA
;
A
#
# COMPACT_ATOMS: atom_id res chain seq x y z
N MET A 1 16.55 -4.67 12.47
CA MET A 1 15.19 -5.16 12.81
C MET A 1 14.44 -5.38 11.49
N TYR A 2 14.59 -6.56 10.89
CA TYR A 2 13.98 -6.92 9.60
C TYR A 2 13.16 -8.22 9.70
N LEU A 3 13.34 -8.98 10.79
CA LEU A 3 12.82 -10.33 11.00
C LEU A 3 11.38 -10.38 11.54
N LYS A 4 10.80 -9.29 12.04
CA LYS A 4 9.41 -9.30 12.57
C LYS A 4 8.32 -9.02 11.53
N HIS A 5 8.67 -8.53 10.33
CA HIS A 5 7.66 -8.26 9.28
C HIS A 5 7.25 -9.53 8.54
N VAL A 6 8.11 -10.55 8.52
CA VAL A 6 7.95 -11.78 7.72
C VAL A 6 6.91 -12.75 8.31
N GLU A 7 6.58 -12.65 9.60
CA GLU A 7 5.63 -13.58 10.24
C GLU A 7 4.15 -13.15 10.14
N SER A 8 3.84 -11.93 9.68
CA SER A 8 2.47 -11.37 9.78
C SER A 8 1.64 -11.36 8.48
N HIS A 9 2.17 -11.81 7.34
CA HIS A 9 1.51 -11.58 6.02
C HIS A 9 1.02 -10.13 5.88
N GLY A 10 1.77 -9.17 6.42
CA GLY A 10 1.40 -7.75 6.38
C GLY A 10 1.61 -7.17 4.99
N PRO A 11 1.01 -6.00 4.70
CA PRO A 11 1.21 -5.35 3.41
C PRO A 11 2.71 -5.05 3.14
N PRO A 12 3.10 -4.86 1.86
CA PRO A 12 4.48 -4.57 1.50
C PRO A 12 5.05 -3.40 2.28
N PHE A 13 6.28 -3.51 2.78
CA PHE A 13 6.85 -2.44 3.59
C PHE A 13 7.05 -1.14 2.79
N VAL A 14 6.56 -0.01 3.31
CA VAL A 14 6.70 1.32 2.72
C VAL A 14 7.19 2.31 3.77
N VAL A 15 8.00 3.30 3.40
CA VAL A 15 8.63 4.25 4.35
C VAL A 15 7.91 5.59 4.47
N ALA A 16 7.04 5.91 3.52
CA ALA A 16 6.25 7.15 3.50
C ALA A 16 4.98 6.98 2.66
N PHE A 17 4.01 7.86 2.91
CA PHE A 17 2.78 8.01 2.12
C PHE A 17 2.61 9.47 1.73
N PHE A 18 2.14 9.71 0.51
CA PHE A 18 1.78 11.00 -0.04
C PHE A 18 0.42 10.90 -0.74
N GLU A 19 -0.39 11.95 -0.64
CA GLU A 19 -1.69 11.97 -1.31
C GLU A 19 -1.53 12.20 -2.81
N THR A 20 -0.55 13.04 -3.19
CA THR A 20 -0.34 13.43 -4.59
C THR A 20 1.08 13.14 -5.11
N PRO A 21 1.25 12.93 -6.43
CA PRO A 21 2.58 12.83 -7.04
C PRO A 21 3.44 14.08 -6.84
N GLY A 22 2.83 15.27 -6.81
CA GLY A 22 3.56 16.53 -6.63
C GLY A 22 4.18 16.66 -5.24
N GLU A 23 3.50 16.19 -4.20
CA GLU A 23 4.05 16.12 -2.83
C GLU A 23 5.19 15.12 -2.74
N ALA A 24 5.02 13.93 -3.32
CA ALA A 24 6.05 12.89 -3.32
C ALA A 24 7.32 13.35 -4.07
N GLU A 25 7.16 14.01 -5.22
CA GLU A 25 8.28 14.55 -5.98
C GLU A 25 8.97 15.68 -5.21
N SER A 26 8.19 16.60 -4.63
CA SER A 26 8.73 17.68 -3.80
C SER A 26 9.51 17.13 -2.59
N TRP A 27 9.00 16.09 -1.94
CA TRP A 27 9.70 15.37 -0.88
C TRP A 27 11.02 14.79 -1.40
N LEU A 28 11.00 14.05 -2.50
CA LEU A 28 12.18 13.40 -3.06
C LEU A 28 13.28 14.40 -3.44
N GLN A 29 12.90 15.52 -4.04
CA GLN A 29 13.87 16.55 -4.47
C GLN A 29 14.51 17.28 -3.28
N ASN A 30 13.75 17.53 -2.22
CA ASN A 30 14.25 18.24 -1.04
C ASN A 30 14.92 17.32 -0.01
N HIS A 31 14.77 15.99 -0.14
CA HIS A 31 15.36 15.04 0.80
C HIS A 31 16.89 15.00 0.63
N PRO A 32 17.71 15.30 1.65
CA PRO A 32 19.17 15.39 1.46
C PRO A 32 19.79 14.02 1.11
N HIS A 33 19.30 12.95 1.74
CA HIS A 33 19.71 11.57 1.48
C HIS A 33 18.48 10.67 1.37
N PRO A 34 17.78 10.63 0.22
CA PRO A 34 16.57 9.83 0.09
C PRO A 34 16.89 8.36 0.37
N PRO A 35 15.97 7.64 1.04
CA PRO A 35 16.15 6.23 1.34
C PRO A 35 16.10 5.44 0.02
N ASP A 36 17.20 4.76 -0.32
CA ASP A 36 17.35 3.96 -1.55
C ASP A 36 18.15 2.67 -1.24
N PRO A 37 17.59 1.46 -1.47
CA PRO A 37 16.23 1.22 -1.99
C PRO A 37 15.16 1.45 -0.90
N ALA A 38 14.04 2.05 -1.28
CA ALA A 38 12.85 2.14 -0.44
C ALA A 38 11.58 2.18 -1.28
N ARG A 39 10.43 2.05 -0.63
CA ARG A 39 9.12 2.13 -1.26
C ARG A 39 8.25 3.16 -0.57
N ILE A 40 7.44 3.87 -1.34
CA ILE A 40 6.48 4.83 -0.82
C ILE A 40 5.11 4.56 -1.44
N LEU A 41 4.07 5.10 -0.80
CA LEU A 41 2.73 5.15 -1.37
C LEU A 41 2.45 6.55 -1.91
N ILE A 42 1.85 6.61 -3.10
CA ILE A 42 1.28 7.82 -3.68
C ILE A 42 -0.19 7.51 -3.98
N GLY A 43 -1.09 8.04 -3.16
CA GLY A 43 -2.46 7.54 -3.07
C GLY A 43 -2.47 6.04 -2.79
N ASP A 44 -3.20 5.27 -3.60
CA ASP A 44 -3.30 3.81 -3.44
C ASP A 44 -2.23 3.03 -4.25
N ARG A 45 -1.17 3.69 -4.74
CA ARG A 45 -0.15 3.07 -5.59
C ARG A 45 1.21 3.03 -4.93
N SER A 46 1.91 1.90 -5.09
CA SER A 46 3.29 1.73 -4.65
C SER A 46 4.27 2.29 -5.68
N HIS A 47 5.31 2.96 -5.19
CA HIS A 47 6.42 3.50 -5.99
C HIS A 47 7.75 3.17 -5.32
N ASP A 48 8.76 2.82 -6.12
CA ASP A 48 10.12 2.70 -5.62
C ASP A 48 10.76 4.08 -5.51
N VAL A 49 11.64 4.25 -4.54
CA VAL A 49 12.54 5.40 -4.45
C VAL A 49 13.86 4.99 -5.07
N VAL A 50 14.23 5.66 -6.15
CA VAL A 50 15.51 5.45 -6.84
C VAL A 50 16.35 6.72 -6.72
N HIS A 51 17.56 6.60 -6.19
CA HIS A 51 18.54 7.70 -6.13
C HIS A 51 19.92 7.26 -6.60
N ASP A 52 20.22 7.56 -7.86
CA ASP A 52 21.59 7.47 -8.34
C ASP A 52 22.40 8.64 -7.77
N ARG A 53 23.36 8.32 -6.90
CA ARG A 53 24.20 9.32 -6.23
C ARG A 53 25.26 9.95 -7.13
N GLU A 54 25.72 9.23 -8.17
CA GLU A 54 26.77 9.74 -9.08
C GLU A 54 26.21 10.80 -10.02
N THR A 55 25.01 10.55 -10.54
CA THR A 55 24.32 11.46 -11.46
C THR A 55 23.31 12.38 -10.77
N ASN A 56 23.06 12.15 -9.47
CA ASN A 56 21.98 12.75 -8.68
C ASN A 56 20.59 12.60 -9.33
N ILE A 57 20.38 11.54 -10.13
CA ILE A 57 19.07 11.23 -10.69
C ILE A 57 18.19 10.67 -9.58
N ARG A 58 16.99 11.23 -9.46
CA ARG A 58 15.97 10.86 -8.48
C ARG A 58 14.67 10.55 -9.18
N ARG A 59 14.06 9.39 -8.91
CA ARG A 59 12.83 8.95 -9.58
C ARG A 59 11.93 8.16 -8.65
N LEU A 60 10.64 8.17 -9.00
CA LEU A 60 9.57 7.40 -8.34
C LEU A 60 8.86 6.46 -9.33
N PRO A 61 9.56 5.47 -9.92
CA PRO A 61 8.90 4.52 -10.83
C PRO A 61 7.80 3.76 -10.10
N ARG A 62 6.68 3.50 -10.81
CA ARG A 62 5.57 2.72 -10.28
C ARG A 62 6.04 1.29 -10.00
N ASN A 63 5.72 0.80 -8.81
CA ASN A 63 5.98 -0.58 -8.38
C ASN A 63 4.64 -1.37 -8.37
N ARG A 64 4.69 -2.66 -8.69
CA ARG A 64 3.56 -3.58 -8.70
C ARG A 64 3.40 -4.44 -7.43
N ASP A 65 4.26 -4.30 -6.44
CA ASP A 65 4.28 -5.09 -5.20
C ASP A 65 2.91 -5.26 -4.54
N ILE A 66 2.08 -4.21 -4.52
CA ILE A 66 0.74 -4.31 -3.92
C ILE A 66 -0.20 -5.22 -4.72
N HIS A 67 -0.11 -5.25 -6.05
CA HIS A 67 -0.90 -6.16 -6.87
C HIS A 67 -0.44 -7.61 -6.66
N ASP A 68 0.88 -7.83 -6.64
CA ASP A 68 1.46 -9.16 -6.42
C ASP A 68 1.11 -9.68 -5.03
N TYR A 69 1.18 -8.82 -4.01
CA TYR A 69 0.75 -9.13 -2.64
C TYR A 69 -0.74 -9.45 -2.55
N LEU A 70 -1.63 -8.70 -3.22
CA LEU A 70 -3.06 -9.02 -3.26
C LEU A 70 -3.32 -10.38 -3.94
N ALA A 71 -2.58 -10.68 -5.02
CA ALA A 71 -2.70 -11.93 -5.74
C ALA A 71 -2.22 -13.12 -4.90
N GLU A 72 -1.09 -12.98 -4.19
CA GLU A 72 -0.57 -13.98 -3.26
C GLU A 72 -1.51 -14.16 -2.06
N LEU A 73 -1.94 -13.07 -1.42
CA LEU A 73 -2.82 -13.12 -0.26
C LEU A 73 -4.14 -13.81 -0.59
N LYS A 74 -4.72 -13.57 -1.77
CA LYS A 74 -5.93 -14.27 -2.24
C LYS A 74 -5.75 -15.78 -2.38
N GLN A 75 -4.53 -16.25 -2.70
CA GLN A 75 -4.22 -17.68 -2.82
C GLN A 75 -4.00 -18.34 -1.45
N VAL A 76 -3.41 -17.61 -0.50
CA VAL A 76 -3.09 -18.11 0.83
C VAL A 76 -4.30 -18.01 1.78
N GLU A 77 -5.09 -16.95 1.65
CA GLU A 77 -6.27 -16.67 2.46
C GLU A 77 -7.50 -16.39 1.57
N PRO A 78 -8.58 -17.18 1.69
CA PRO A 78 -9.83 -16.87 0.99
C PRO A 78 -10.33 -15.49 1.39
N PRO A 79 -10.66 -14.60 0.44
CA PRO A 79 -10.94 -13.23 0.78
C PRO A 79 -12.40 -13.11 1.28
N VAL A 80 -12.59 -13.42 2.55
CA VAL A 80 -13.90 -13.41 3.22
C VAL A 80 -14.06 -12.07 3.91
N ALA A 81 -15.00 -11.27 3.42
CA ALA A 81 -15.29 -9.97 4.01
C ALA A 81 -15.77 -10.10 5.45
N ILE A 82 -15.05 -9.50 6.41
CA ILE A 82 -15.44 -9.47 7.83
C ILE A 82 -16.44 -8.35 8.14
N ALA A 83 -16.53 -7.37 7.24
CA ALA A 83 -17.45 -6.24 7.31
C ALA A 83 -17.91 -5.85 5.91
N SER A 84 -19.09 -5.25 5.81
CA SER A 84 -19.66 -4.75 4.55
C SER A 84 -20.20 -3.35 4.73
N PHE A 85 -19.90 -2.48 3.76
CA PHE A 85 -20.23 -1.06 3.76
C PHE A 85 -20.94 -0.68 2.46
N ALA A 86 -21.79 0.34 2.52
CA ALA A 86 -22.43 0.87 1.32
C ALA A 86 -21.47 1.79 0.55
N THR A 87 -20.59 2.50 1.25
CA THR A 87 -19.70 3.50 0.67
C THR A 87 -18.25 3.35 1.12
N ARG A 88 -17.32 3.94 0.36
CA ARG A 88 -15.89 3.93 0.70
C ARG A 88 -15.62 4.80 1.91
N GLU A 89 -16.38 5.87 2.10
CA GLU A 89 -16.29 6.78 3.23
C GLU A 89 -16.62 6.07 4.54
N GLU A 90 -17.70 5.26 4.56
CA GLU A 90 -18.08 4.42 5.70
C GLU A 90 -16.98 3.41 6.04
N ALA A 91 -16.47 2.69 5.03
CA ALA A 91 -15.39 1.73 5.22
C ALA A 91 -14.11 2.38 5.73
N THR A 92 -13.80 3.58 5.24
CA THR A 92 -12.63 4.36 5.68
C THR A 92 -12.79 4.77 7.14
N ALA A 93 -13.96 5.30 7.53
CA ALA A 93 -14.23 5.66 8.92
C ALA A 93 -14.08 4.44 9.85
N TRP A 94 -14.70 3.31 9.48
CA TRP A 94 -14.57 2.05 10.22
C TRP A 94 -13.11 1.60 10.38
N LEU A 95 -12.31 1.72 9.31
CA LEU A 95 -10.90 1.34 9.30
C LEU A 95 -10.08 2.21 10.27
N TRP A 96 -10.41 3.50 10.37
CA TRP A 96 -9.75 4.41 11.31
C TRP A 96 -10.10 4.13 12.78
N GLU A 97 -11.29 3.57 13.04
CA GLU A 97 -11.78 3.19 14.37
C GLU A 97 -11.27 1.83 14.86
N GLN A 98 -10.65 1.01 14.00
CA GLN A 98 -10.17 -0.31 14.40
C GLN A 98 -9.02 -0.23 15.42
N PRO A 99 -9.07 -1.03 16.50
CA PRO A 99 -7.94 -1.15 17.42
C PRO A 99 -6.76 -1.83 16.74
N GLU A 100 -5.54 -1.35 17.02
CA GLU A 100 -4.31 -2.06 16.66
C GLU A 100 -4.30 -3.44 17.35
N PRO A 101 -3.89 -4.56 16.69
CA PRO A 101 -2.84 -4.63 15.68
C PRO A 101 -3.17 -5.41 14.39
N ALA A 102 -4.43 -5.46 13.93
CA ALA A 102 -4.72 -6.13 12.65
C ALA A 102 -4.01 -5.41 11.49
N THR A 103 -3.05 -6.07 10.85
CA THR A 103 -2.28 -5.51 9.72
C THR A 103 -3.09 -5.44 8.44
N HIS A 104 -4.06 -6.35 8.27
CA HIS A 104 -4.99 -6.31 7.16
C HIS A 104 -6.31 -7.02 7.50
N ALA A 105 -7.36 -6.73 6.72
CA ALA A 105 -8.64 -7.44 6.76
C ALA A 105 -9.38 -7.30 5.42
N TRP A 106 -10.13 -8.32 5.02
CA TRP A 106 -11.02 -8.22 3.86
C TRP A 106 -12.35 -7.55 4.24
N VAL A 107 -12.80 -6.61 3.41
CA VAL A 107 -14.09 -5.92 3.57
C VAL A 107 -14.82 -5.83 2.23
N SER A 108 -16.14 -5.73 2.29
CA SER A 108 -17.00 -5.48 1.12
C SER A 108 -17.42 -4.02 1.10
N ILE A 109 -17.33 -3.36 -0.04
CA ILE A 109 -17.78 -1.98 -0.25
C ILE A 109 -18.61 -1.95 -1.52
N ALA A 110 -19.89 -1.62 -1.40
CA ALA A 110 -20.85 -1.63 -2.51
C ALA A 110 -20.84 -2.95 -3.32
N GLY A 111 -20.56 -4.08 -2.66
CA GLY A 111 -20.47 -5.41 -3.28
C GLY A 111 -19.12 -5.73 -3.93
N GLY A 112 -18.18 -4.78 -3.99
CA GLY A 112 -16.79 -5.03 -4.38
C GLY A 112 -15.95 -5.43 -3.15
N LEU A 113 -14.94 -6.27 -3.37
CA LEU A 113 -14.06 -6.75 -2.31
C LEU A 113 -12.79 -5.90 -2.21
N TYR A 114 -12.42 -5.52 -1.00
CA TYR A 114 -11.29 -4.65 -0.70
C TYR A 114 -10.45 -5.23 0.43
N LEU A 115 -9.14 -5.03 0.34
CA LEU A 115 -8.24 -5.23 1.46
C LEU A 115 -8.09 -3.92 2.23
N ALA A 116 -8.57 -3.90 3.47
CA ALA A 116 -8.17 -2.90 4.44
C ALA A 116 -6.76 -3.22 4.92
N ALA A 117 -5.82 -2.29 4.76
CA ALA A 117 -4.41 -2.47 5.12
C ALA A 117 -3.96 -1.39 6.12
N TYR A 118 -3.13 -1.80 7.08
CA TYR A 118 -2.50 -0.91 8.06
C TYR A 118 -0.97 -0.97 7.95
N TYR A 119 -0.35 0.20 7.83
CA TYR A 119 1.09 0.42 7.79
C TYR A 119 1.53 1.07 9.12
N PRO A 120 1.86 0.26 10.15
CA PRO A 120 2.11 0.77 11.50
C PRO A 120 3.32 1.70 11.59
N ASN A 121 4.30 1.51 10.71
CA ASN A 121 5.53 2.30 10.70
C ASN A 121 5.32 3.74 10.21
N ILE A 122 4.25 4.01 9.44
CA ILE A 122 3.86 5.34 8.98
C ILE A 122 2.49 5.78 9.49
N GLY A 123 1.87 4.98 10.37
CA GLY A 123 0.52 5.25 10.90
C GLY A 123 -0.56 5.39 9.82
N HIS A 124 -0.38 4.73 8.68
CA HIS A 124 -1.24 4.92 7.50
C HIS A 124 -2.18 3.74 7.29
N ARG A 125 -3.42 4.03 6.88
CA ARG A 125 -4.45 3.04 6.57
C ARG A 125 -5.04 3.32 5.20
N THR A 126 -5.29 2.27 4.44
CA THR A 126 -5.88 2.38 3.10
C THR A 126 -6.68 1.15 2.72
N LEU A 127 -7.47 1.28 1.65
CA LEU A 127 -8.39 0.27 1.11
C LEU A 127 -7.99 -0.04 -0.32
N TYR A 128 -7.47 -1.24 -0.56
CA TYR A 128 -7.08 -1.71 -1.87
C TYR A 128 -8.19 -2.56 -2.52
N PRO A 129 -8.77 -2.16 -3.66
CA PRO A 129 -9.74 -3.01 -4.35
C PRO A 129 -9.06 -4.28 -4.86
N LEU A 130 -9.72 -5.44 -4.71
CA LEU A 130 -9.22 -6.70 -5.24
C LEU A 130 -9.06 -6.69 -6.77
N SER A 131 -9.85 -5.87 -7.47
CA SER A 131 -9.74 -5.68 -8.92
C SER A 131 -8.39 -5.13 -9.38
N MET A 132 -7.57 -4.59 -8.46
CA MET A 132 -6.18 -4.21 -8.75
C MET A 132 -5.35 -5.39 -9.30
N ILE A 133 -5.70 -6.64 -8.94
CA ILE A 133 -5.03 -7.81 -9.50
C ILE A 133 -5.20 -7.87 -11.03
N GLU A 134 -6.38 -7.52 -11.55
CA GLU A 134 -6.71 -7.62 -12.97
C GLU A 134 -6.05 -6.50 -13.80
N ASP A 135 -5.83 -5.33 -13.20
CA ASP A 135 -5.04 -4.23 -13.81
C ASP A 135 -3.57 -4.62 -14.03
N ALA A 136 -3.05 -5.61 -13.29
CA ALA A 136 -1.69 -6.11 -13.47
C ALA A 136 -1.57 -6.99 -14.73
N ASP A 137 -2.60 -7.78 -15.04
CA ASP A 137 -2.63 -8.69 -16.20
C ASP A 137 -2.88 -7.95 -17.54
N ALA A 138 -3.55 -6.80 -17.52
CA ALA A 138 -3.90 -6.04 -18.73
C ALA A 138 -2.72 -5.27 -19.37
N SER A 139 -1.50 -5.41 -18.85
CA SER A 139 -0.30 -4.72 -19.33
C SER A 139 0.88 -5.67 -19.60
N ALA A 140 0.59 -6.96 -19.83
CA ALA A 140 1.57 -7.98 -20.24
C ALA A 140 1.61 -8.13 -21.77
#